data_AF-A0A355GRS4-F1
#
_entry.id   AF-A0A355GRS4-F1
#
_cell.length_a   1.000
_cell.length_b   1.000
_cell.length_c   1.000
_cell.angle_alpha   90.00
_cell.angle_beta   90.00
_cell.angle_gamma   90.00
#
_symmetry.space_group_name_H-M   'P 1'
#
loop_
_entity.id
_entity.type
_entity.pdbx_description
1 polymer ?
#
loop_
_entity_poly.entity_id
_entity_poly.type
_entity_poly.pdbx_seq_one_letter_code
_entity_poly.pdbx_strand_id
1 'polypeptide(L)'
;VGAGGSHTFAVKNNGTVWACGRNEFGQLGDGTTTDRHTPVQVNGLSNVKAITGGNTHTVALTNDGAVWTWGRNDCGQLGDGTET
;
A
#
# COMPACT_ATOMS: atom_id res chain seq x y z
N VAL A 1 9.41 8.35 0.99
CA VAL A 1 8.92 8.05 -0.37
C VAL A 1 9.57 6.75 -0.83
N GLY A 2 8.88 5.94 -1.61
CA GLY A 2 9.37 4.67 -2.15
C GLY A 2 8.53 4.20 -3.32
N ALA A 3 8.90 3.08 -3.92
CA ALA A 3 8.22 2.51 -5.08
C ALA A 3 8.10 0.98 -4.95
N GLY A 4 7.05 0.43 -5.55
CA GLY A 4 6.97 -0.99 -5.90
C GLY A 4 7.26 -1.20 -7.40
N GLY A 5 6.73 -2.27 -8.00
CA GLY A 5 7.01 -2.60 -9.41
C GLY A 5 6.50 -1.57 -10.42
N SER A 6 5.31 -1.01 -10.21
CA SER A 6 4.72 0.02 -11.10
C SER A 6 3.82 1.02 -10.36
N HIS A 7 4.03 1.16 -9.05
CA HIS A 7 3.34 2.13 -8.21
C HIS A 7 4.35 2.83 -7.28
N THR A 8 4.05 4.05 -6.87
CA THR A 8 4.86 4.87 -5.96
C THR A 8 4.04 5.22 -4.74
N PHE A 9 4.70 5.36 -3.60
CA PHE A 9 4.05 5.72 -2.34
C PHE A 9 4.91 6.68 -1.51
N ALA A 10 4.25 7.47 -0.68
CA ALA A 10 4.89 8.38 0.25
C ALA A 10 4.11 8.46 1.57
N VAL A 11 4.85 8.57 2.67
CA VAL A 11 4.32 8.89 3.99
C VAL A 11 4.50 10.38 4.20
N LYS A 12 3.43 11.09 4.55
CA LYS A 12 3.48 12.49 4.98
C LYS A 12 3.81 12.57 6.47
N ASN A 13 4.29 13.72 6.93
CA ASN A 13 4.64 13.95 8.35
C ASN A 13 3.48 13.70 9.33
N ASN A 14 2.22 13.79 8.86
CA ASN A 14 1.03 13.48 9.66
C ASN A 14 0.70 11.96 9.71
N GLY A 15 1.59 11.10 9.21
CA GLY A 15 1.42 9.64 9.21
C GLY A 15 0.44 9.10 8.16
N THR A 16 -0.07 9.94 7.25
CA THR A 16 -0.92 9.48 6.13
C THR A 16 -0.07 8.95 4.97
N VAL A 17 -0.60 7.92 4.29
CA VAL A 17 0.03 7.33 3.10
C VAL A 17 -0.68 7.79 1.85
N TRP A 18 0.11 8.15 0.84
CA TRP A 18 -0.37 8.54 -0.48
C TRP A 18 0.32 7.69 -1.53
N ALA A 19 -0.42 7.23 -2.53
CA ALA A 19 0.07 6.36 -3.58
C ALA A 19 -0.45 6.75 -4.97
N CYS A 20 0.29 6.40 -6.02
CA CYS A 20 -0.13 6.56 -7.41
C CYS A 20 0.56 5.51 -8.30
N GLY A 21 0.09 5.38 -9.55
CA GLY A 21 0.56 4.41 -10.54
C GLY A 21 -0.45 3.30 -10.78
N ARG A 22 0.07 2.11 -11.13
CA ARG A 22 -0.73 0.92 -11.45
C ARG A 22 -1.46 0.39 -10.22
N ASN A 23 -2.72 -0.03 -10.37
CA ASN A 23 -3.58 -0.45 -9.26
C ASN A 23 -4.41 -1.72 -9.54
N GLU A 24 -4.07 -2.52 -10.54
CA GLU A 24 -4.87 -3.70 -10.95
C GLU A 24 -5.21 -4.68 -9.81
N PHE A 25 -4.38 -4.76 -8.76
CA PHE A 25 -4.59 -5.61 -7.60
C PHE A 25 -4.95 -4.83 -6.33
N GLY A 26 -5.29 -3.54 -6.45
CA GLY A 26 -5.59 -2.68 -5.30
C GLY A 26 -4.34 -2.23 -4.52
N GLN A 27 -3.13 -2.34 -5.07
CA GLN A 27 -1.87 -1.99 -4.41
C GLN A 27 -1.75 -0.51 -3.98
N LEU A 28 -2.61 0.37 -4.48
CA LEU A 28 -2.70 1.76 -4.01
C LEU A 28 -3.49 1.93 -2.71
N GLY A 29 -4.32 0.95 -2.32
CA GLY A 29 -5.07 0.99 -1.05
C GLY A 29 -6.18 2.04 -1.00
N ASP A 30 -6.63 2.55 -2.14
CA ASP A 30 -7.69 3.57 -2.25
C ASP A 30 -9.11 2.97 -2.34
N GLY A 31 -9.24 1.65 -2.13
CA GLY A 31 -10.50 0.92 -2.23
C GLY A 31 -10.95 0.62 -3.66
N THR A 32 -10.11 0.90 -4.66
CA THR A 32 -10.39 0.61 -6.08
C THR A 32 -9.29 -0.25 -6.69
N THR A 33 -9.52 -0.71 -7.92
CA THR A 33 -8.51 -1.37 -8.77
C THR A 33 -8.13 -0.53 -9.99
N THR A 34 -8.45 0.77 -9.96
CA THR A 34 -8.22 1.70 -11.07
C THR A 34 -6.89 2.41 -10.91
N ASP A 35 -6.11 2.47 -11.98
CA ASP A 35 -4.85 3.21 -12.03
C ASP A 35 -5.05 4.68 -11.68
N ARG A 36 -4.08 5.27 -10.97
CA ARG A 36 -4.11 6.68 -10.56
C ARG A 36 -2.89 7.41 -11.07
N HIS A 37 -3.10 8.41 -11.93
CA HIS A 37 -2.03 9.26 -12.44
C HIS A 37 -1.66 10.40 -11.48
N THR A 38 -2.41 10.57 -10.40
CA THR A 38 -2.15 11.56 -9.34
C THR A 38 -2.19 10.86 -7.98
N PRO A 39 -1.43 11.34 -6.98
CA PRO A 39 -1.46 10.77 -5.63
C PRO A 39 -2.88 10.73 -5.06
N VAL A 40 -3.30 9.55 -4.62
CA VAL A 40 -4.51 9.30 -3.83
C VAL A 40 -4.13 8.85 -2.43
N GLN A 41 -4.96 9.15 -1.44
CA GLN A 41 -4.72 8.72 -0.08
C GLN A 41 -5.16 7.26 0.12
N VAL A 42 -4.37 6.49 0.87
CA VAL A 42 -4.76 5.14 1.33
C VAL A 42 -5.92 5.26 2.34
N ASN A 43 -6.97 4.46 2.16
CA ASN A 43 -8.15 4.52 3.01
C ASN A 43 -7.89 3.90 4.39
N GLY A 44 -8.43 4.53 5.44
CA GLY A 44 -8.44 3.98 6.80
C GLY A 44 -7.07 3.87 7.49
N LEU A 45 -5.98 4.23 6.83
CA LEU A 45 -4.63 4.09 7.35
C LEU A 45 -4.05 5.43 7.82
N SER A 46 -3.56 5.43 9.05
CA SER A 46 -2.90 6.57 9.68
C SER A 46 -1.74 6.09 10.55
N ASN A 47 -0.99 7.03 11.13
CA ASN A 47 0.08 6.73 12.07
C ASN A 47 1.20 5.84 11.49
N VAL A 48 1.43 5.90 10.17
CA VAL A 48 2.46 5.11 9.48
C VAL A 48 3.85 5.71 9.70
N LYS A 49 4.82 4.87 10.07
CA LYS A 49 6.24 5.26 10.23
C LYS A 49 7.15 4.71 9.14
N ALA A 50 6.79 3.58 8.54
CA ALA A 50 7.54 2.99 7.44
C ALA A 50 6.60 2.33 6.44
N ILE A 51 6.99 2.33 5.17
CA ILE A 51 6.24 1.72 4.09
C ILE A 51 7.21 1.16 3.05
N THR A 52 6.87 0.02 2.48
CA THR A 52 7.60 -0.63 1.40
C THR A 52 6.63 -1.25 0.39
N GLY A 53 7.09 -1.44 -0.84
CA GLY A 53 6.33 -2.06 -1.91
C GLY A 53 7.03 -3.31 -2.41
N GLY A 54 6.25 -4.37 -2.60
CA GLY A 54 6.63 -5.47 -3.48
C GLY A 54 6.34 -5.13 -4.95
N ASN A 55 6.29 -6.16 -5.80
CA ASN A 55 5.97 -5.98 -7.21
C ASN A 55 4.57 -5.36 -7.39
N THR A 56 3.57 -5.96 -6.75
CA THR A 56 2.14 -5.58 -6.85
C THR A 56 1.41 -5.63 -5.50
N HIS A 57 2.14 -5.51 -4.39
CA HIS A 57 1.58 -5.39 -3.04
C HIS A 57 2.35 -4.34 -2.25
N THR A 58 1.77 -3.87 -1.16
CA THR A 58 2.31 -2.82 -0.30
C THR A 58 2.24 -3.26 1.15
N VAL A 59 3.25 -2.89 1.93
CA VAL A 59 3.34 -3.17 3.37
C VAL A 59 3.63 -1.88 4.12
N ALA A 60 2.85 -1.59 5.15
CA ALA A 60 3.05 -0.45 6.04
C ALA A 60 3.22 -0.89 7.50
N LEU A 61 4.10 -0.20 8.21
CA LEU A 61 4.33 -0.35 9.64
C LEU A 61 3.91 0.94 10.34
N THR A 62 3.01 0.82 11.31
CA THR A 62 2.53 1.94 12.13
C THR A 62 3.41 2.17 13.36
N ASN A 63 3.28 3.34 14.00
CA ASN A 63 4.08 3.66 15.19
C ASN A 63 3.80 2.74 16.37
N ASP A 64 2.57 2.27 16.52
CA ASP A 64 2.13 1.30 17.54
C ASP A 64 2.55 -0.15 17.24
N GLY A 65 3.20 -0.40 16.09
CA GLY A 65 3.78 -1.69 15.75
C GLY A 65 2.85 -2.61 14.94
N ALA A 66 1.65 -2.16 14.57
CA ALA A 66 0.80 -2.91 13.65
C ALA A 66 1.39 -2.93 12.23
N VAL A 67 1.19 -4.05 11.53
CA VAL A 67 1.59 -4.23 10.13
C VAL A 67 0.32 -4.33 9.29
N TRP A 68 0.27 -3.56 8.22
CA TRP A 68 -0.81 -3.56 7.24
C TRP A 68 -0.27 -4.00 5.90
N THR A 69 -0.98 -4.91 5.25
CA THR A 69 -0.63 -5.42 3.92
C THR A 69 -1.85 -5.28 3.01
N TRP A 70 -1.63 -4.90 1.74
CA TRP A 70 -2.67 -4.86 0.72
C TRP A 70 -2.08 -5.00 -0.69
N GLY A 71 -2.93 -5.34 -1.67
CA GLY A 71 -2.52 -5.59 -3.05
C GLY A 71 -2.67 -7.07 -3.42
N ARG A 72 -1.84 -7.52 -4.38
CA ARG A 72 -1.84 -8.90 -4.88
C ARG A 72 -1.52 -9.92 -3.78
N ASN A 73 -2.28 -11.02 -3.74
CA ASN A 73 -2.10 -12.07 -2.73
C ASN A 73 -1.98 -13.51 -3.31
N ASP A 74 -1.74 -13.68 -4.61
CA ASP A 74 -1.64 -15.00 -5.27
C ASP A 74 -0.56 -15.95 -4.69
N CYS A 75 0.34 -15.45 -3.84
CA CYS A 75 1.37 -16.27 -3.20
C CYS A 75 1.42 -16.03 -1.67
N GLY A 76 0.32 -15.57 -1.07
CA GLY A 76 0.24 -15.28 0.36
C GLY A 76 1.06 -14.07 0.80
N GLN A 77 1.32 -13.12 -0.11
CA GLN A 77 2.16 -11.94 0.17
C GLN A 77 1.57 -11.07 1.29
N LEU A 78 0.26 -11.15 1.55
CA LEU A 78 -0.38 -10.37 2.61
C LEU A 78 -0.15 -10.97 4.00
N GLY A 79 0.22 -12.25 4.10
CA GLY A 79 0.53 -12.90 5.37
C GLY A 79 -0.67 -13.07 6.30
N ASP A 80 -1.90 -12.99 5.78
CA ASP A 80 -3.16 -13.16 6.53
C ASP A 80 -3.66 -14.61 6.56
N GLY A 81 -2.87 -15.56 6.03
CA GLY A 81 -3.22 -16.98 5.94
C GLY A 81 -4.05 -17.34 4.70
N THR A 82 -4.25 -16.41 3.77
CA THR A 82 -5.00 -16.64 2.52
C THR A 82 -4.13 -16.49 1.27
N GLU A 83 -4.60 -17.04 0.15
CA GLU A 83 -4.09 -16.81 -1.21
C GLU A 83 -5.28 -16.40 -2.09
N THR A 84 -5.28 -15.16 -2.60
CA THR A 84 -6.41 -14.56 -3.35
C THR A 84 -5.97 -13.68 -4.49
#